data_AF-A0A453MCP8-F1
#
_entry.id   AF-A0A453MCP8-F1
#
_cell.length_a   1.000
_cell.length_b   1.000
_cell.length_c   1.000
_cell.angle_alpha   90.00
_cell.angle_beta   90.00
_cell.angle_gamma   90.00
#
_symmetry.space_group_name_H-M   'P 1'
#
loop_
_entity.id
_entity.type
_entity.pdbx_description
1 polymer ?
#
loop_
_entity_poly.entity_id
_entity_poly.type
_entity_poly.pdbx_seq_one_letter_code
_entity_poly.pdbx_strand_id
1 'polypeptide(L)'
;HSPAMEEAKVVETRDGTIAVASAFPGHQEAVQDRDHKFLSKAVEEAYKGVDCGHGGPFGAVVVRNDEVIVGCHNMVLNNTDPTAHAEVTAIREGLQKAWKD
;
A
#
# COMPACT_ATOMS: atom_id res chain seq x y z
N HIS A 1 17.15 3.10 28.03
CA HIS A 1 17.74 2.69 26.75
C HIS A 1 16.62 2.72 25.73
N SER A 2 16.43 3.86 25.08
CA SER A 2 15.48 4.00 23.97
C SER A 2 16.16 3.50 22.69
N PRO A 3 15.52 2.68 21.85
CA PRO A 3 16.10 2.30 20.58
C PRO A 3 16.06 3.53 19.66
N ALA A 4 17.21 3.84 19.07
CA ALA A 4 17.31 4.83 18.01
C ALA A 4 16.42 4.40 16.85
N MET A 5 15.58 5.29 16.34
CA MET A 5 14.97 5.12 15.03
C MET A 5 16.11 5.12 14.02
N GLU A 6 16.37 3.98 13.39
CA GLU A 6 17.25 3.88 12.25
C GLU A 6 16.54 4.59 11.09
N GLU A 7 17.07 5.74 10.69
CA GLU A 7 16.51 6.56 9.63
C GLU A 7 16.49 5.75 8.33
N ALA A 8 15.30 5.56 7.78
CA ALA A 8 15.10 4.91 6.50
C ALA A 8 15.87 5.70 5.42
N LYS A 9 16.93 5.10 4.88
CA LYS A 9 17.77 5.71 3.85
C LYS A 9 16.99 5.77 2.54
N VAL A 10 16.36 6.91 2.29
CA VAL A 10 15.78 7.25 0.99
C VAL A 10 16.93 7.37 -0.01
N VAL A 11 17.00 6.44 -0.95
CA VAL A 11 17.94 6.52 -2.08
C VAL A 11 17.26 7.36 -3.16
N GLU A 12 17.52 8.67 -3.13
CA GLU A 12 17.17 9.55 -4.23
C GLU A 12 18.04 9.21 -5.43
N THR A 13 17.39 8.82 -6.53
CA THR A 13 18.07 8.73 -7.82
C THR A 13 18.21 10.13 -8.41
N ARG A 14 19.24 10.36 -9.22
CA ARG A 14 19.66 11.70 -9.71
C ARG A 14 18.59 12.48 -10.49
N ASP A 15 17.48 11.84 -10.83
CA ASP A 15 16.39 12.40 -11.63
C ASP A 15 15.09 12.61 -10.82
N GLY A 16 15.15 12.52 -9.49
CA GLY A 16 14.00 12.76 -8.60
C GLY A 16 13.04 11.58 -8.46
N THR A 17 13.35 10.42 -9.04
CA THR A 17 12.50 9.23 -8.98
C THR A 17 12.76 8.41 -7.71
N ILE A 18 11.68 8.09 -6.98
CA ILE A 18 11.68 7.18 -5.81
C ILE A 18 11.54 5.73 -6.31
N ALA A 19 12.44 4.83 -5.93
CA ALA A 19 12.36 3.42 -6.34
C ALA A 19 11.56 2.58 -5.32
N VAL A 20 10.62 1.75 -5.80
CA VAL A 20 9.95 0.70 -5.01
C VAL A 20 10.39 -0.67 -5.53
N ALA A 21 10.52 -1.65 -4.62
CA ALA A 21 10.85 -3.03 -4.97
C ALA A 21 9.68 -3.68 -5.74
N SER A 22 9.94 -4.04 -7.01
CA SER A 22 9.04 -4.90 -7.80
C SER A 22 9.22 -6.36 -7.40
N ALA A 23 8.12 -7.10 -7.27
CA ALA A 23 8.13 -8.55 -7.04
C ALA A 23 8.55 -9.37 -8.28
N PHE A 24 8.66 -8.73 -9.47
CA PHE A 24 9.04 -9.39 -10.71
C PHE A 24 10.16 -8.62 -11.44
N PRO A 25 11.30 -9.27 -11.75
CA PRO A 25 12.45 -8.62 -12.40
C PRO A 25 12.25 -8.29 -13.89
N GLY A 26 11.07 -8.52 -14.47
CA GLY A 26 10.86 -8.45 -15.93
C GLY A 26 10.59 -7.05 -16.52
N HIS A 27 10.05 -6.11 -15.75
CA HIS A 27 9.81 -4.73 -16.18
C HIS A 27 9.68 -3.84 -14.94
N GLN A 28 10.78 -3.23 -14.53
CA GLN A 28 10.74 -2.20 -13.50
C GLN A 28 10.45 -0.87 -14.21
N GLU A 29 9.20 -0.45 -14.19
CA GLU A 29 8.80 0.86 -14.73
C GLU A 29 9.21 1.97 -13.76
N ALA A 30 9.57 3.13 -14.30
CA ALA A 30 9.94 4.29 -13.51
C ALA A 30 8.72 4.85 -12.78
N VAL A 31 8.83 5.05 -11.46
CA VAL A 31 7.82 5.72 -10.65
C VAL A 31 7.60 7.13 -11.17
N GLN A 32 6.34 7.52 -11.29
CA GLN A 32 5.94 8.83 -11.78
C GLN A 32 5.49 9.71 -10.61
N ASP A 33 5.55 11.04 -10.74
CA ASP A 33 5.07 11.98 -9.70
C ASP A 33 3.60 11.73 -9.30
N ARG A 34 2.80 11.24 -10.25
CA ARG A 34 1.40 10.85 -10.00
C ARG A 34 1.25 9.69 -9.02
N ASP A 35 2.26 8.85 -8.85
CA ASP A 35 2.18 7.66 -7.99
C ASP A 35 2.32 8.06 -6.52
N HIS A 36 3.01 9.17 -6.24
CA HIS A 36 3.20 9.68 -4.89
C HIS A 36 1.87 9.90 -4.15
N LYS A 37 0.88 10.54 -4.79
CA LYS A 37 -0.46 10.76 -4.20
C LYS A 37 -1.19 9.46 -3.85
N PHE A 38 -0.96 8.38 -4.59
CA PHE A 38 -1.59 7.09 -4.34
C PHE A 38 -0.83 6.30 -3.28
N LEU A 39 0.50 6.36 -3.29
CA LEU A 39 1.34 5.78 -2.25
C LEU A 39 1.06 6.42 -0.88
N SER A 40 0.91 7.75 -0.81
CA SER A 40 0.52 8.42 0.43
C SER A 40 -0.81 7.92 0.99
N LYS A 41 -1.78 7.60 0.13
CA LYS A 41 -3.07 7.02 0.56
C LYS A 41 -2.93 5.59 1.08
N ALA A 42 -2.06 4.78 0.46
CA ALA A 42 -1.76 3.44 0.98
C ALA A 42 -1.09 3.52 2.36
N VAL A 43 -0.21 4.50 2.58
CA VAL A 43 0.39 4.76 3.90
C VAL A 43 -0.67 5.21 4.91
N GLU A 44 -1.62 6.06 4.51
CA GLU A 44 -2.74 6.47 5.37
C GLU A 44 -3.58 5.26 5.83
N GLU A 45 -3.87 4.32 4.92
CA GLU A 45 -4.56 3.07 5.27
C GLU A 45 -3.74 2.22 6.24
N ALA A 46 -2.41 2.14 6.07
CA ALA A 46 -1.52 1.43 6.99
C ALA A 46 -1.63 1.98 8.42
N TYR A 47 -1.65 3.31 8.58
CA TYR A 47 -1.86 3.94 9.90
C TYR A 47 -3.22 3.57 10.50
N LYS A 48 -4.30 3.69 9.72
CA LYS A 48 -5.66 3.31 10.18
C LYS A 48 -5.71 1.86 10.66
N GLY A 49 -5.09 0.94 9.93
CA GLY A 49 -5.09 -0.47 10.28
C GLY A 49 -4.43 -0.77 11.63
N VAL A 50 -3.33 -0.09 11.94
CA VAL A 50 -2.67 -0.24 13.25
C VAL A 50 -3.43 0.48 14.36
N ASP A 51 -3.92 1.69 14.11
CA ASP A 51 -4.67 2.47 15.09
C ASP A 51 -5.95 1.74 15.54
N CYS A 52 -6.57 1.00 14.62
CA CYS A 52 -7.72 0.15 14.92
C CYS A 52 -7.36 -1.27 15.40
N GLY A 53 -6.08 -1.66 15.38
CA GLY A 53 -5.63 -2.99 15.78
C GLY A 53 -6.06 -4.13 14.83
N HIS A 54 -6.35 -3.83 13.56
CA HIS A 54 -6.84 -4.80 12.58
C HIS A 54 -5.75 -5.73 12.04
N GLY A 55 -4.49 -5.30 12.11
CA GLY A 55 -3.36 -5.99 11.51
C GLY A 55 -2.05 -5.20 11.63
N GLY A 56 -1.03 -5.64 10.91
CA GLY A 56 0.24 -4.90 10.79
C GLY A 56 0.11 -3.61 9.96
N PRO A 57 1.10 -2.69 10.02
CA PRO A 57 1.10 -1.39 9.34
C PRO A 57 1.32 -1.51 7.82
N PHE A 58 0.35 -2.10 7.12
CA PHE A 58 0.40 -2.28 5.68
C PHE A 58 -0.93 -1.85 5.07
N GLY A 59 -0.84 -1.03 4.02
CA GLY A 59 -1.98 -0.54 3.26
C GLY A 59 -1.76 -0.71 1.77
N ALA A 60 -2.85 -0.81 1.03
CA ALA A 60 -2.88 -1.00 -0.41
C ALA A 60 -4.04 -0.19 -1.02
N VAL A 61 -3.82 0.37 -2.20
CA VAL A 61 -4.85 1.07 -2.97
C VAL A 61 -4.91 0.50 -4.38
N VAL A 62 -6.11 0.38 -4.93
CA VAL A 62 -6.33 0.03 -6.34
C VAL A 62 -6.82 1.27 -7.07
N VAL A 63 -6.10 1.65 -8.13
CA VAL A 63 -6.37 2.84 -8.93
C VAL A 63 -6.82 2.42 -10.33
N ARG A 64 -7.87 3.05 -10.84
CA ARG A 64 -8.35 2.90 -12.22
C ARG A 64 -8.70 4.29 -12.75
N ASN A 65 -8.22 4.63 -13.94
CA ASN A 65 -8.48 5.93 -14.57
C ASN A 65 -8.13 7.14 -13.66
N ASP A 66 -6.96 7.11 -13.01
CA ASP A 66 -6.52 8.14 -12.05
C ASP A 66 -7.35 8.29 -10.76
N GLU A 67 -8.31 7.40 -10.53
CA GLU A 67 -9.17 7.40 -9.36
C GLU A 67 -8.92 6.19 -8.48
N VAL A 68 -8.91 6.40 -7.17
CA VAL A 68 -8.82 5.30 -6.19
C VAL A 68 -10.18 4.61 -6.15
N ILE A 69 -10.24 3.38 -6.64
CA ILE A 69 -11.44 2.55 -6.59
C ILE A 69 -11.64 2.00 -5.19
N VAL A 70 -10.56 1.55 -4.55
CA VAL A 70 -10.57 1.04 -3.17
C VAL A 70 -9.23 1.30 -2.49
N GLY A 71 -9.27 1.52 -1.18
CA GLY A 71 -8.10 1.51 -0.29
C GLY A 71 -8.39 0.61 0.90
N CYS A 72 -7.46 -0.27 1.22
CA CYS A 72 -7.58 -1.23 2.32
C CYS A 72 -6.27 -1.32 3.10
N HIS A 73 -6.34 -1.92 4.28
CA HIS A 73 -5.20 -2.25 5.10
C HIS A 73 -5.20 -3.73 5.52
N ASN A 74 -4.15 -4.15 6.22
CA ASN A 74 -4.04 -5.49 6.75
C ASN A 74 -5.19 -5.78 7.74
N MET A 75 -5.91 -6.87 7.51
CA MET A 75 -7.07 -7.30 8.29
C MET A 75 -6.86 -8.67 8.97
N VAL A 76 -5.61 -9.15 9.07
CA VAL A 76 -5.29 -10.50 9.56
C VAL A 76 -5.85 -10.73 10.97
N LEU A 77 -5.70 -9.75 11.86
CA LEU A 77 -6.16 -9.87 13.25
C LEU A 77 -7.67 -9.70 13.33
N ASN A 78 -8.23 -8.71 12.62
CA ASN A 78 -9.67 -8.45 12.64
C ASN A 78 -10.50 -9.61 12.07
N ASN A 79 -10.04 -10.20 10.96
CA ASN A 79 -10.79 -11.25 10.26
C ASN A 79 -10.41 -12.66 10.73
N THR A 80 -9.39 -12.80 11.59
CA THR A 80 -8.78 -14.09 11.93
C THR A 80 -8.44 -14.91 10.67
N ASP A 81 -7.95 -14.22 9.65
CA ASP A 81 -7.64 -14.78 8.33
C ASP A 81 -6.18 -14.44 8.00
N PRO A 82 -5.24 -15.41 8.02
CA PRO A 82 -3.84 -15.16 7.70
C PRO A 82 -3.62 -14.71 6.26
N THR A 83 -4.62 -14.82 5.38
CA THR A 83 -4.55 -14.36 3.98
C THR A 83 -5.04 -12.92 3.80
N ALA A 84 -5.62 -12.30 4.83
CA ALA A 84 -6.22 -10.96 4.75
C ALA A 84 -5.18 -9.83 4.79
N HIS A 85 -4.14 -9.96 3.96
CA HIS A 85 -3.16 -8.92 3.69
C HIS A 85 -3.81 -7.73 2.96
N ALA A 86 -3.18 -6.56 3.04
CA ALA A 86 -3.74 -5.34 2.46
C ALA A 86 -4.03 -5.49 0.95
N GLU A 87 -3.11 -6.10 0.20
CA GLU A 87 -3.23 -6.32 -1.24
C GLU A 87 -4.38 -7.27 -1.56
N VAL A 88 -4.50 -8.37 -0.81
CA VAL A 88 -5.55 -9.37 -1.00
C VAL A 88 -6.92 -8.78 -0.68
N THR A 89 -7.03 -8.03 0.42
CA THR A 89 -8.26 -7.33 0.81
C THR A 89 -8.65 -6.31 -0.26
N ALA A 90 -7.70 -5.51 -0.76
CA ALA A 90 -7.95 -4.53 -1.81
C ALA A 90 -8.41 -5.17 -3.13
N ILE A 91 -7.86 -6.33 -3.52
CA ILE A 91 -8.34 -7.07 -4.69
C ILE A 91 -9.77 -7.59 -4.47
N ARG A 92 -10.04 -8.21 -3.31
CA ARG A 92 -11.36 -8.76 -2.96
C ARG A 92 -12.43 -7.67 -3.00
N GLU A 93 -12.18 -6.53 -2.36
CA GLU A 93 -13.11 -5.40 -2.33
C GLU A 93 -13.22 -4.69 -3.69
N GLY A 94 -12.11 -4.50 -4.39
CA GLY A 94 -12.08 -3.88 -5.71
C GLY A 94 -12.91 -4.64 -6.73
N LEU A 95 -12.83 -5.98 -6.73
CA LEU A 95 -13.70 -6.82 -7.56
C LEU A 95 -15.17 -6.68 -7.15
N GLN A 96 -15.50 -6.72 -5.85
CA GLN A 96 -16.89 -6.54 -5.43
C GLN A 96 -17.48 -5.19 -5.84
N LYS A 97 -16.67 -4.12 -5.85
CA LYS A 97 -17.09 -2.79 -6.27
C LYS A 97 -17.27 -2.71 -7.78
N ALA A 98 -16.31 -3.22 -8.55
CA ALA A 98 -16.35 -3.19 -10.02
C ALA A 98 -17.52 -4.00 -10.64
N TRP A 99 -18.09 -4.96 -9.91
CA TRP A 99 -19.23 -5.76 -10.36
C TRP A 99 -20.59 -5.14 -9.99
N LYS A 100 -20.61 -4.08 -9.17
CA LYS A 100 -21.83 -3.36 -8.79
C LYS A 100 -22.13 -2.15 -9.67
N ASP A 101 -21.13 -1.68 -10.42
CA ASP A 101 -21.23 -0.60 -11.40
C ASP A 101 -21.62 -1.16 -12.79
#